data_AF-A0A496ZHZ9-F1
#
_entry.id   AF-A0A496ZHZ9-F1
#
_cell.length_a   1.000
_cell.length_b   1.000
_cell.length_c   1.000
_cell.angle_alpha   90.00
_cell.angle_beta   90.00
_cell.angle_gamma   90.00
#
_symmetry.space_group_name_H-M   'P 1'
#
loop_
_entity.id
_entity.type
_entity.pdbx_description
1 polymer ?
#
loop_
_entity_poly.entity_id
_entity_poly.type
_entity_poly.pdbx_seq_one_letter_code
_entity_poly.pdbx_strand_id
1 'polypeptide(L)' 'MIKCNACFEKDPVLRNYQDCEVYSRVVGYLRPVAQWNDAKQAEFKDRKLYDPSIC' A
#
# COMPACT_ATOMS: atom_id res chain seq x y z
N MET A 1 9.76 -7.80 -10.75
CA MET A 1 9.38 -9.13 -11.28
C MET A 1 7.89 -9.33 -10.96
N ILE A 2 6.98 -8.98 -11.88
CA ILE A 2 5.53 -9.03 -11.62
C ILE A 2 4.99 -10.33 -12.24
N LYS A 3 4.48 -11.24 -11.41
CA LYS A 3 3.80 -12.45 -11.90
C LYS A 3 2.43 -12.06 -12.46
N CYS A 4 2.11 -12.55 -13.65
CA CYS A 4 0.76 -12.48 -14.20
C CYS A 4 -0.19 -13.43 -13.43
N ASN A 5 -1.52 -13.24 -13.49
CA ASN A 5 -2.48 -14.13 -12.81
C ASN A 5 -2.30 -15.61 -13.23
N ALA A 6 -2.13 -15.87 -14.53
CA ALA A 6 -1.84 -17.21 -15.04
C ALA A 6 -0.48 -17.79 -14.56
N CYS A 7 0.44 -16.93 -14.15
CA CYS A 7 1.76 -17.29 -13.62
C CYS A 7 1.68 -17.64 -12.13
N PHE A 8 0.75 -17.03 -11.39
CA PHE A 8 0.47 -17.30 -9.98
C PHE A 8 -0.21 -18.66 -9.79
N GLU A 9 -1.17 -19.01 -10.65
CA GLU A 9 -1.88 -20.29 -10.59
C GLU A 9 -0.98 -21.51 -10.84
N LYS A 10 0.08 -21.35 -11.65
CA LYS A 10 1.00 -22.45 -12.00
C LYS A 10 2.01 -22.76 -10.90
N ASP A 11 2.47 -21.74 -10.18
CA ASP A 11 3.41 -21.90 -9.08
C ASP A 11 3.20 -20.73 -8.10
N PRO A 12 2.53 -20.97 -6.95
CA PRO A 12 2.24 -19.93 -5.97
C PRO A 12 3.49 -19.51 -5.19
N VAL A 13 4.58 -20.30 -5.27
CA VAL A 13 5.81 -20.05 -4.52
C VAL A 13 6.60 -18.92 -5.17
N LEU A 14 6.66 -17.76 -4.51
CA LEU A 14 7.53 -16.67 -4.93
C LEU A 14 8.95 -16.96 -4.42
N ARG A 15 9.73 -17.76 -5.16
CA ARG A 15 11.08 -18.20 -4.77
C ARG A 15 12.09 -17.06 -4.55
N ASN A 16 11.83 -15.87 -5.12
CA ASN A 16 12.57 -14.64 -4.89
C ASN A 16 11.59 -13.55 -4.44
N TYR A 17 11.04 -13.72 -3.24
CA TYR A 17 10.18 -12.71 -2.63
C TYR A 17 10.99 -11.47 -2.31
N GLN A 18 10.59 -10.34 -2.88
CA GLN A 18 11.02 -9.01 -2.47
C GLN A 18 9.78 -8.28 -1.98
N ASP A 19 9.87 -7.67 -0.80
CA ASP A 19 8.79 -6.85 -0.27
C ASP A 19 8.48 -5.70 -1.22
N CYS A 20 7.19 -5.49 -1.49
CA CYS A 20 6.75 -4.35 -2.27
C CYS A 20 6.85 -3.08 -1.43
N GLU A 21 7.60 -2.09 -1.90
CA GLU A 21 7.60 -0.78 -1.25
C GLU A 21 6.26 -0.07 -1.47
N VAL A 22 5.52 0.15 -0.39
CA VAL A 22 4.23 0.84 -0.41
C VAL A 22 4.44 2.34 -0.23
N TYR A 23 3.92 3.13 -1.17
CA TYR A 23 3.96 4.59 -1.13
C TYR A 23 2.57 5.17 -0.87
N SER A 24 2.54 6.28 -0.15
CA SER A 24 1.33 6.99 0.23
C SER A 24 1.47 8.48 -0.09
N ARG A 25 0.37 9.11 -0.53
CA ARG A 25 0.32 10.56 -0.74
C ARG A 25 -0.07 11.25 0.57
N VAL A 26 0.78 12.16 1.04
CA VAL A 26 0.57 12.85 2.33
C VAL A 26 0.14 14.31 2.14
N VAL A 27 1.07 15.21 1.82
CA VAL A 27 0.81 16.66 1.59
C VAL A 27 1.27 17.02 0.17
N GLY A 28 0.69 16.36 -0.82
CA GLY A 28 0.98 16.62 -2.25
C GLY A 28 2.13 15.81 -2.86
N TYR A 29 2.94 15.10 -2.07
CA TYR A 29 3.99 14.21 -2.57
C TYR A 29 3.86 12.77 -2.03
N LEU A 30 4.56 11.83 -2.69
CA LEU A 30 4.60 10.41 -2.31
C LEU A 30 5.72 10.16 -1.29
N ARG A 31 5.39 9.50 -0.19
CA ARG A 31 6.34 9.07 0.86
C ARG A 31 6.18 7.56 1.11
N PRO A 32 7.28 6.81 1.28
CA PRO A 32 7.21 5.39 1.63
C PRO A 32 6.58 5.21 3.01
N VAL A 33 5.62 4.30 3.11
CA VAL A 33 4.86 4.02 4.35
C VAL A 33 5.78 3.44 5.43
N ALA A 34 6.80 2.69 5.02
CA ALA A 34 7.81 2.14 5.93
C ALA A 34 8.57 3.21 6.74
N GLN A 35 8.56 4.47 6.31
CA GLN A 35 9.24 5.60 6.98
C GLN A 35 8.28 6.50 7.79
N TRP A 36 7.09 6.00 8.15
CA TRP A 36 6.14 6.74 8.98
C TRP A 36 6.52 6.65 10.46
N ASN A 37 6.50 7.79 11.14
CA ASN A 37 6.58 7.84 12.60
C ASN A 37 5.19 7.59 13.23
N ASP A 38 5.16 7.38 14.55
CA ASP A 38 3.91 7.08 15.28
C ASP A 38 2.85 8.18 15.12
N ALA A 39 3.29 9.44 15.11
CA ALA A 39 2.40 10.59 14.90
C ALA A 39 1.71 10.57 13.53
N LYS A 40 2.42 10.19 12.45
CA LYS A 40 1.82 10.06 11.12
C LYS A 40 0.89 8.87 11.00
N GLN A 41 1.19 7.76 11.69
CA GLN A 41 0.27 6.62 11.76
C GLN A 41 -1.03 7.00 12.48
N ALA A 42 -0.94 7.78 13.57
CA ALA A 42 -2.12 8.32 14.27
C ALA A 42 -2.92 9.27 13.37
N GLU A 43 -2.25 10.25 12.75
CA GLU A 43 -2.90 11.17 11.78
C GLU A 43 -3.63 10.41 10.66
N PHE A 44 -3.03 9.35 10.14
CA PHE A 44 -3.63 8.53 9.08
C PHE A 44 -4.91 7.82 9.53
N LYS A 45 -4.97 7.33 10.78
CA LYS A 45 -6.15 6.67 11.35
C LYS A 45 -7.34 7.62 11.49
N ASP A 46 -7.09 8.90 11.75
CA ASP A 46 -8.12 9.93 11.85
C ASP A 46 -8.66 10.41 10.49
N ARG A 47 -8.02 10.02 9.37
CA ARG A 47 -8.47 10.44 8.03
C ARG A 47 -9.81 9.77 7.69
N LYS A 48 -10.75 10.57 7.21
CA LYS A 48 -12.04 10.08 6.70
C LYS A 48 -11.95 9.88 5.20
N LEU A 49 -12.41 8.72 4.74
CA LEU A 49 -12.58 8.43 3.32
C LEU A 49 -13.86 9.11 2.83
N TYR A 50 -13.85 9.50 1.56
CA TYR A 50 -15.06 9.94 0.90
C TYR A 50 -15.98 8.73 0.69
N ASP A 51 -17.18 8.80 1.25
CA ASP A 51 -18.20 7.77 1.09
C ASP A 51 -19.28 8.26 0.10
N PRO A 52 -19.42 7.61 -1.07
CA PRO A 52 -20.36 8.06 -2.10
C PRO A 52 -21.82 7.79 -1.73
N SER A 53 -22.13 7.01 -0.69
CA SER A 53 -23.51 6.72 -0.26
C SER A 53 -24.11 7.80 0.65
N ILE A 54 -23.26 8.69 1.16
CA ILE A 54 -23.63 9.82 2.02
C ILE A 54 -23.94 11.09 1.19
N CYS A 55 -23.88 11.00 -0.14
CA CYS A 55 -24.07 12.11 -1.08
C CYS A 55 -25.37 11.98 -1.87
#